data_AF-A0A1I8B2K5-F1
#
_entry.id   AF-A0A1I8B2K5-F1
#
_cell.length_a   1.000
_cell.length_b   1.000
_cell.length_c   1.000
_cell.angle_alpha   90.00
_cell.angle_beta   90.00
_cell.angle_gamma   90.00
#
_symmetry.space_group_name_H-M   'P 1'
#
loop_
_entity.id
_entity.type
_entity.pdbx_description
1 polymer ?
#
loop_
_entity_poly.entity_id
_entity_poly.type
_entity_poly.pdbx_seq_one_letter_code
_entity_poly.pdbx_strand_id
1 'polypeptide(L)'
;MIIQKSRRDPVIIRDNLQIKPNPLPWELKISRDLLLGKVKVLSRIGLEKIPCLHVRVPLYTFFEVTRIFYRTWELHWALDPEEKCKLGDVVIIRKLPEEKRIASTVPYLLDKVVFAHGSRVDPLSKRRNFEGIYADEMNLRKQLVEEVYNEPLADMGESKEVFRPRLIDTVEYVKARLDQIAELLEVVNSNAGCEEGTSAPRTLFQRLPRHMRRRAMSHNIKRLPRLIRPIARSMVENSKPRWLSTHIWHAKRFHMQSLWGFKLAVRSCQKTFRPNYRSSLSSAVITDRSYLTCIQFTLINNTKTSFISNLLSKFCQKKSSITFDNLFALSGNFELPLLLFKPSEDFNEFIGPCRFSWFLPNRFQLIGPKSLIYLNCVFKLVLDEELNYLDCLDYRDIHKWWRLYSNKIISNCSLQSGTLINLLVEDPRLFRAQRSFNKFIEENNENNLNIPLPPNKNNFKINIWNWKDFENEILPKRLSNSDFEKLCVGKLVLPSRTDFKIPIILIFHKPQGCKNSLGGIRVDFLCPTSVSYDFWLAFQFAKCRAIGLKNWEHLNFENGFYNFPNEFIDSFAGKRQLKEEIELIEVNFIFNIFF
;
A
#
# COMPACT_ATOMS: atom_id res chain seq x y z
N MET A 1 39.02 19.21 31.75
CA MET A 1 38.26 19.88 32.82
C MET A 1 38.34 19.03 34.07
N ILE A 2 38.59 19.70 35.19
CA ILE A 2 39.10 19.17 36.46
C ILE A 2 38.05 18.31 37.16
N ILE A 3 38.39 17.07 37.50
CA ILE A 3 37.61 16.20 38.39
C ILE A 3 38.15 16.42 39.80
N GLN A 4 37.45 17.20 40.62
CA GLN A 4 37.70 17.26 42.06
C GLN A 4 37.02 16.09 42.77
N LYS A 5 37.84 15.17 43.28
CA LYS A 5 37.48 14.22 44.34
C LYS A 5 37.38 14.97 45.66
N SER A 6 36.20 14.99 46.29
CA SER A 6 36.07 15.25 47.73
C SER A 6 35.64 13.98 48.45
N ARG A 7 36.54 13.46 49.29
CA ARG A 7 36.29 12.40 50.27
C ARG A 7 35.36 12.92 51.37
N ARG A 8 34.32 12.15 51.71
CA ARG A 8 33.78 12.04 53.08
C ARG A 8 33.48 10.55 53.34
N ASP A 9 33.91 10.10 54.51
CA ASP A 9 33.95 8.71 54.97
C ASP A 9 32.55 8.09 55.18
N PRO A 10 32.44 6.75 55.25
CA PRO A 10 31.17 6.05 55.20
C PRO A 10 30.50 6.05 56.58
N VAL A 11 29.31 6.65 56.67
CA VAL A 11 28.44 6.45 57.83
C VAL A 11 27.72 5.11 57.63
N ILE A 12 28.09 4.13 58.46
CA ILE A 12 27.40 2.84 58.56
C ILE A 12 26.09 3.10 59.31
N ILE A 13 25.00 3.28 58.57
CA ILE A 13 23.64 3.13 59.11
C ILE A 13 23.14 1.76 58.64
N ARG A 14 23.12 0.81 59.58
CA ARG A 14 22.38 -0.44 59.44
C ARG A 14 20.90 -0.12 59.61
N ASP A 15 20.21 0.15 58.52
CA ASP A 15 18.75 0.08 58.49
C ASP A 15 18.30 -0.89 57.40
N ASN A 16 17.63 -1.94 57.86
CA ASN A 16 16.98 -2.97 57.06
C ASN A 16 15.79 -2.40 56.27
N LEU A 17 16.05 -1.53 55.30
CA LEU A 17 15.10 -1.25 54.25
C LEU A 17 15.40 -2.25 53.13
N GLN A 18 14.57 -3.28 53.03
CA GLN A 18 14.43 -4.06 51.80
C GLN A 18 13.99 -3.09 50.70
N ILE A 19 14.96 -2.49 50.01
CA ILE A 19 14.74 -1.80 48.75
C ILE A 19 14.31 -2.90 47.78
N LYS A 20 13.00 -3.06 47.60
CA LYS A 20 12.48 -3.80 46.46
C LYS A 20 13.14 -3.19 45.23
N PRO A 21 13.74 -3.99 44.34
CA PRO A 21 14.31 -3.45 43.11
C PRO A 21 13.22 -2.62 42.45
N ASN A 22 13.54 -1.37 42.11
CA ASN A 22 12.62 -0.57 41.29
C ASN A 22 12.25 -1.43 40.09
N PRO A 23 10.95 -1.66 39.82
CA PRO A 23 10.54 -2.38 38.65
C PRO A 23 11.18 -1.70 37.43
N LEU A 24 11.68 -2.51 36.51
CA LEU A 24 12.31 -2.01 35.29
C LEU A 24 11.33 -1.04 34.59
N PRO A 25 11.76 0.00 33.85
CA PRO A 25 10.85 1.01 33.29
C PRO A 25 9.67 0.44 32.45
N TRP A 26 9.80 -0.78 31.92
CA TRP A 26 8.75 -1.49 31.17
C TRP A 26 7.82 -2.36 32.03
N GLU A 27 8.14 -2.57 33.32
CA GLU A 27 7.26 -3.17 34.33
C GLU A 27 6.31 -2.14 34.95
N LEU A 28 6.27 -0.90 34.44
CA LEU A 28 5.10 -0.04 34.58
C LEU A 28 3.93 -0.79 33.94
N LYS A 29 3.22 -1.59 34.76
CA LYS A 29 1.93 -2.17 34.43
C LYS A 29 1.07 -1.00 34.00
N ILE A 30 0.97 -0.77 32.69
CA ILE A 30 -0.06 0.10 32.11
C ILE A 30 -1.35 -0.42 32.74
N SER A 31 -1.96 0.40 33.59
CA SER A 31 -3.16 0.02 34.32
C SER A 31 -4.20 -0.40 33.28
N ARG A 32 -4.50 -1.69 33.19
CA ARG A 32 -5.50 -2.25 32.25
C ARG A 32 -6.93 -1.95 32.72
N ASP A 33 -7.09 -0.83 33.41
CA ASP A 33 -8.31 -0.45 34.11
C ASP A 33 -9.26 0.27 33.17
N LEU A 34 -8.74 0.94 32.14
CA LEU A 34 -9.48 1.64 31.10
C LEU A 34 -8.91 1.26 29.73
N LEU A 35 -9.77 0.73 28.85
CA LEU A 35 -9.39 0.30 27.51
C LEU A 35 -10.30 0.96 26.47
N LEU A 36 -9.71 1.47 25.39
CA LEU A 36 -10.43 2.00 24.24
C LEU A 36 -10.49 0.93 23.14
N GLY A 37 -11.67 0.61 22.64
CA GLY A 37 -11.81 -0.41 21.60
C GLY A 37 -13.05 -0.24 20.74
N LYS A 38 -13.15 -1.07 19.68
CA LYS A 38 -14.26 -1.04 18.73
C LYS A 38 -15.18 -2.24 18.96
N VAL A 39 -16.49 -2.00 19.05
CA VAL A 39 -17.51 -3.04 19.21
C VAL A 39 -17.55 -3.90 17.95
N LYS A 40 -17.26 -5.20 18.10
CA LYS A 40 -17.22 -6.17 17.01
C LYS A 40 -18.50 -7.00 16.95
N VAL A 41 -19.02 -7.42 18.10
CA VAL A 41 -20.21 -8.29 18.22
C VAL A 41 -21.04 -7.81 19.39
N LEU A 42 -22.36 -7.84 19.22
CA LEU A 42 -23.35 -7.69 20.29
C LEU A 42 -23.93 -9.07 20.57
N SER A 43 -23.95 -9.49 21.82
CA SER A 43 -24.55 -10.76 22.23
C SER A 43 -25.32 -10.60 23.55
N ARG A 44 -26.13 -11.60 23.89
CA ARG A 44 -26.80 -11.68 25.18
C ARG A 44 -26.35 -12.95 25.88
N ILE A 45 -26.01 -12.87 27.16
CA ILE A 45 -25.44 -13.97 27.95
C ILE A 45 -26.38 -14.32 29.10
N GLY A 46 -26.51 -15.62 29.40
CA GLY A 46 -27.32 -16.13 30.51
C GLY A 46 -28.81 -16.29 30.20
N LEU A 47 -29.55 -16.86 31.17
CA LEU A 47 -31.00 -17.05 31.08
C LEU A 47 -31.76 -15.71 31.09
N GLU A 48 -31.24 -14.72 31.82
CA GLU A 48 -31.76 -13.35 31.91
C GLU A 48 -31.46 -12.51 30.65
N LYS A 49 -30.76 -13.08 29.66
CA LYS A 49 -30.42 -12.44 28.38
C LYS A 49 -29.75 -11.07 28.56
N ILE A 50 -28.76 -11.00 29.45
CA ILE A 50 -28.07 -9.76 29.78
C ILE A 50 -27.24 -9.29 28.57
N PRO A 51 -27.38 -8.03 28.12
CA PRO A 51 -26.64 -7.47 26.99
C PRO A 51 -25.14 -7.34 27.25
N CYS A 52 -24.34 -7.93 26.36
CA CYS A 52 -22.89 -7.95 26.39
C CYS A 52 -22.29 -7.51 25.06
N LEU A 53 -21.14 -6.86 25.15
CA LEU A 53 -20.36 -6.36 24.04
C LEU A 53 -19.09 -7.17 23.90
N HIS A 54 -18.72 -7.50 22.67
CA HIS A 54 -17.40 -8.00 22.36
C HIS A 54 -16.59 -6.89 21.71
N VAL A 55 -15.66 -6.32 22.46
CA VAL A 55 -14.89 -5.14 22.09
C VAL A 55 -13.48 -5.55 21.68
N ARG A 56 -13.05 -5.05 20.52
CA ARG A 56 -11.69 -5.23 20.01
C ARG A 56 -10.81 -4.07 20.45
N VAL A 57 -9.84 -4.35 21.30
CA VAL A 57 -8.93 -3.37 21.90
C VAL A 57 -7.53 -3.55 21.29
N PRO A 58 -6.86 -2.47 20.84
CA PRO A 58 -5.44 -2.51 20.54
C PRO A 58 -4.63 -2.47 21.83
N LEU A 59 -3.77 -3.47 22.05
CA LEU A 59 -2.81 -3.50 23.14
C LEU A 59 -1.37 -3.50 22.59
N TYR A 60 -0.43 -3.13 23.43
CA TYR A 60 0.99 -3.18 23.12
C TYR A 60 1.64 -4.27 23.96
N THR A 61 2.08 -5.34 23.30
CA THR A 61 2.76 -6.47 23.96
C THR A 61 4.26 -6.38 23.70
N PHE A 62 5.04 -6.39 24.77
CA PHE A 62 6.50 -6.48 24.70
C PHE A 62 6.92 -7.91 24.39
N PHE A 63 7.80 -8.08 23.41
CA PHE A 63 8.38 -9.38 23.08
C PHE A 63 9.81 -9.46 23.61
N GLU A 64 10.03 -10.27 24.65
CA GLU A 64 11.28 -10.31 25.41
C GLU A 64 12.51 -10.66 24.56
N VAL A 65 12.34 -11.59 23.61
CA VAL A 65 13.43 -12.08 22.76
C VAL A 65 13.92 -11.00 21.79
N THR A 66 12.99 -10.24 21.20
CA THR A 66 13.33 -9.20 20.23
C THR A 66 13.48 -7.83 20.87
N ARG A 67 13.10 -7.66 22.14
CA ARG A 67 13.02 -6.39 22.88
C ARG A 67 12.24 -5.32 22.10
N ILE A 68 11.13 -5.72 21.47
CA ILE A 68 10.29 -4.84 20.64
C ILE A 68 8.83 -4.94 21.13
N PHE A 69 8.13 -3.81 21.18
CA PHE A 69 6.69 -3.73 21.34
C PHE A 69 5.98 -3.93 20.00
N TYR A 70 5.05 -4.88 19.98
CA TYR A 70 4.13 -5.07 18.87
C TYR A 70 2.74 -4.60 19.27
N ARG A 71 2.04 -3.97 18.32
CA ARG A 71 0.60 -3.73 18.47
C ARG A 71 -0.15 -5.04 18.23
N THR A 72 -0.76 -5.58 19.27
CA THR A 72 -1.65 -6.73 19.20
C THR A 72 -3.10 -6.28 19.40
N TRP A 73 -4.04 -7.13 19.00
CA TRP A 73 -5.45 -6.86 19.17
C TRP A 73 -6.05 -7.95 20.05
N GLU A 74 -6.52 -7.58 21.22
CA GLU A 74 -7.24 -8.48 22.11
C GLU A 74 -8.74 -8.21 22.02
N LEU A 75 -9.51 -9.27 22.23
CA LEU A 75 -10.96 -9.22 22.27
C LEU A 75 -11.39 -9.38 23.72
N HIS A 76 -12.12 -8.40 24.23
CA HIS A 76 -12.60 -8.39 25.59
C HIS A 76 -14.13 -8.32 25.61
N TRP A 77 -14.73 -9.09 26.51
CA TRP A 77 -16.14 -9.00 26.80
C TRP A 77 -16.39 -7.88 27.81
N ALA A 78 -17.39 -7.04 27.53
CA ALA A 78 -17.84 -5.98 28.39
C ALA A 78 -19.37 -6.02 28.58
N LEU A 79 -19.84 -5.62 29.75
CA LEU A 79 -21.26 -5.51 30.08
C LEU A 79 -21.85 -4.18 29.57
N ASP A 80 -23.04 -4.20 28.97
CA ASP A 80 -23.77 -2.99 28.54
C ASP A 80 -25.22 -3.02 29.04
N PRO A 81 -25.46 -2.78 30.34
CA PRO A 81 -26.77 -2.96 30.96
C PRO A 81 -27.86 -2.05 30.37
N GLU A 82 -27.48 -0.95 29.72
CA GLU A 82 -28.41 0.05 29.17
C GLU A 82 -28.64 -0.10 27.65
N GLU A 83 -28.06 -1.12 26.99
CA GLU A 83 -28.10 -1.35 25.53
C GLU A 83 -27.77 -0.08 24.70
N LYS A 84 -26.81 0.73 25.15
CA LYS A 84 -26.48 2.00 24.49
C LYS A 84 -25.68 1.81 23.20
N CYS A 85 -24.95 0.71 23.07
CA CYS A 85 -23.99 0.50 21.98
C CYS A 85 -24.58 -0.15 20.74
N LYS A 86 -24.05 0.22 19.57
CA LYS A 86 -24.31 -0.44 18.29
C LYS A 86 -23.04 -1.08 17.72
N LEU A 87 -23.22 -1.96 16.75
CA LEU A 87 -22.15 -2.74 16.16
C LEU A 87 -21.23 -1.82 15.33
N GLY A 88 -19.95 -1.74 15.71
CA GLY A 88 -18.97 -0.85 15.09
C GLY A 88 -18.66 0.45 15.85
N ASP A 89 -19.30 0.69 17.00
CA ASP A 89 -19.03 1.85 17.86
C ASP A 89 -17.62 1.78 18.47
N VAL A 90 -17.02 2.93 18.76
CA VAL A 90 -15.79 3.01 19.56
C VAL A 90 -16.17 3.36 20.99
N VAL A 91 -15.75 2.52 21.93
CA VAL A 91 -16.19 2.53 23.32
C VAL A 91 -14.98 2.49 24.25
N ILE A 92 -15.13 3.11 25.41
CA ILE A 92 -14.22 2.94 26.56
C ILE A 92 -14.86 1.92 27.49
N ILE A 93 -14.09 0.89 27.82
CA ILE A 93 -14.47 -0.16 28.75
C ILE A 93 -13.57 -0.09 30.00
N ARG A 94 -14.19 -0.25 31.16
CA ARG A 94 -13.54 -0.18 32.48
C ARG A 94 -13.51 -1.55 33.13
N LYS A 95 -12.41 -1.92 33.76
CA LYS A 95 -12.28 -3.21 34.46
C LYS A 95 -13.16 -3.25 35.71
N LEU A 96 -13.96 -4.30 35.87
CA LEU A 96 -14.80 -4.53 37.05
C LEU A 96 -13.99 -5.23 38.15
N PRO A 97 -14.19 -4.86 39.43
CA PRO A 97 -13.72 -5.65 40.58
C PRO A 97 -14.42 -7.01 40.60
N GLU A 98 -13.76 -8.03 41.15
CA GLU A 98 -14.19 -9.44 41.06
C GLU A 98 -15.60 -9.67 41.63
N GLU A 99 -15.97 -8.95 42.69
CA GLU A 99 -17.28 -9.01 43.35
C GLU A 99 -18.45 -8.56 42.46
N LYS A 100 -18.20 -7.69 41.47
CA LYS A 100 -19.23 -7.12 40.60
C LYS A 100 -19.31 -7.80 39.23
N ARG A 101 -18.59 -8.90 39.02
CA ARG A 101 -18.59 -9.64 37.74
C ARG A 101 -19.72 -10.65 37.72
N ILE A 102 -20.58 -10.54 36.71
CA ILE A 102 -21.67 -11.50 36.46
C ILE A 102 -21.12 -12.85 36.01
N ALA A 103 -20.02 -12.84 35.25
CA ALA A 103 -19.28 -14.03 34.85
C ALA A 103 -17.78 -13.71 34.79
N SER A 104 -16.94 -14.70 35.11
CA SER A 104 -15.47 -14.58 34.98
C SER A 104 -15.05 -14.18 33.55
N THR A 105 -15.82 -14.63 32.55
CA THR A 105 -15.61 -14.34 31.12
C THR A 105 -15.89 -12.87 30.74
N VAL A 106 -16.65 -12.12 31.54
CA VAL A 106 -17.02 -10.71 31.27
C VAL A 106 -16.40 -9.78 32.34
N PRO A 107 -15.10 -9.43 32.21
CA PRO A 107 -14.40 -8.68 33.23
C PRO A 107 -14.53 -7.15 33.14
N TYR A 108 -15.16 -6.62 32.08
CA TYR A 108 -15.26 -5.16 31.86
C TYR A 108 -16.71 -4.66 31.87
N LEU A 109 -16.89 -3.38 32.22
CA LEU A 109 -18.13 -2.61 32.12
C LEU A 109 -17.97 -1.56 31.02
N LEU A 110 -19.01 -1.31 30.24
CA LEU A 110 -19.07 -0.15 29.36
C LEU A 110 -19.08 1.14 30.20
N ASP A 111 -18.07 1.99 30.02
CA ASP A 111 -18.01 3.30 30.69
C ASP A 111 -18.65 4.37 29.80
N LYS A 112 -18.17 4.51 28.55
CA LYS A 112 -18.66 5.53 27.63
C LYS A 112 -18.58 5.10 26.17
N VAL A 113 -19.60 5.45 25.39
CA VAL A 113 -19.54 5.42 23.92
C VAL A 113 -18.85 6.68 23.44
N VAL A 114 -17.67 6.54 22.83
CA VAL A 114 -16.87 7.66 22.32
C VAL A 114 -17.34 8.04 20.92
N PHE A 115 -17.53 7.05 20.05
CA PHE A 115 -17.98 7.27 18.66
C PHE A 115 -19.07 6.28 18.26
N ALA A 116 -20.31 6.75 18.11
CA ALA A 116 -21.42 5.94 17.62
C ALA A 116 -21.29 5.66 16.10
N HIS A 117 -21.49 4.42 15.68
CA HIS A 117 -21.35 3.86 14.32
C HIS A 117 -19.98 4.06 13.67
N GLY A 118 -18.94 4.37 14.46
CA GLY A 118 -17.66 4.85 13.94
C GLY A 118 -17.78 6.11 13.06
N SER A 119 -18.91 6.81 13.15
CA SER A 119 -19.24 8.02 12.38
C SER A 119 -19.07 9.20 13.31
N ARG A 120 -18.45 10.28 12.82
CA ARG A 120 -18.20 11.48 13.63
C ARG A 120 -19.54 12.19 13.83
N VAL A 121 -20.02 12.25 15.08
CA VAL A 121 -21.14 13.13 15.45
C VAL A 121 -20.52 14.50 15.67
N ASP A 122 -21.04 15.50 14.97
CA ASP A 122 -20.61 16.88 15.15
C ASP A 122 -21.04 17.37 16.55
N PRO A 123 -20.10 17.77 17.43
CA PRO A 123 -20.42 18.12 18.81
C PRO A 123 -21.29 19.38 18.92
N LEU A 124 -21.21 20.32 17.96
CA LEU A 124 -22.00 21.54 17.94
C LEU A 124 -23.47 21.28 17.58
N SER A 125 -23.69 20.61 16.46
CA SER A 125 -25.04 20.42 15.92
C SER A 125 -25.76 19.21 16.50
N LYS A 126 -25.03 18.30 17.19
CA LYS A 126 -25.47 16.94 17.54
C LYS A 126 -25.94 16.12 16.33
N ARG A 127 -25.67 16.57 15.11
CA ARG A 127 -26.04 15.91 13.86
C ARG A 127 -24.92 14.98 13.40
N ARG A 128 -25.28 13.88 12.75
CA ARG A 128 -24.31 12.90 12.24
C ARG A 128 -23.66 13.45 10.97
N ASN A 129 -22.34 13.43 10.89
CA ASN A 129 -21.60 13.90 9.73
C ASN A 129 -20.89 12.73 9.04
N PHE A 130 -21.09 12.61 7.73
CA PHE A 130 -20.41 11.67 6.86
C PHE A 130 -19.51 12.43 5.89
N GLU A 131 -18.19 12.42 6.14
CA GLU A 131 -17.17 13.02 5.25
C GLU A 131 -17.47 14.48 4.80
N GLY A 132 -18.10 15.29 5.67
CA GLY A 132 -18.37 16.73 5.44
C GLY A 132 -19.82 17.07 5.09
N ILE A 133 -20.74 16.10 5.08
CA ILE A 133 -22.16 16.28 4.76
C ILE A 133 -23.01 15.74 5.92
N TYR A 134 -24.03 16.49 6.35
CA TYR A 134 -24.91 16.06 7.43
C TYR A 134 -25.87 14.95 6.97
N ALA A 135 -26.18 13.99 7.85
CA ALA A 135 -27.03 12.84 7.54
C ALA A 135 -28.44 13.25 7.07
N ASP A 136 -28.93 14.38 7.57
CA ASP A 136 -30.26 14.91 7.24
C ASP A 136 -30.29 15.44 5.80
N GLU A 137 -29.20 16.05 5.33
CA GLU A 137 -29.03 16.50 3.94
C GLU A 137 -28.95 15.31 2.97
N MET A 138 -28.37 14.19 3.40
CA MET A 138 -28.36 12.95 2.60
C MET A 138 -29.75 12.33 2.47
N ASN A 139 -30.57 12.37 3.53
CA ASN A 139 -31.93 11.85 3.51
C ASN A 139 -32.85 12.74 2.66
N LEU A 140 -32.70 14.07 2.78
CA LEU A 140 -33.42 15.04 1.97
C LEU A 140 -33.06 14.91 0.48
N ARG A 141 -31.78 14.67 0.15
CA ARG A 141 -31.36 14.33 -1.23
C ARG A 141 -31.97 13.03 -1.75
N LYS A 142 -32.13 12.01 -0.90
CA LYS A 142 -32.78 10.76 -1.31
C LYS A 142 -34.27 10.95 -1.56
N GLN A 143 -34.93 11.72 -0.71
CA GLN A 143 -36.35 12.10 -0.88
C GLN A 143 -36.56 12.93 -2.14
N LEU A 144 -35.72 13.94 -2.40
CA LEU A 144 -35.78 14.73 -3.64
C LEU A 144 -35.51 13.88 -4.89
N VAL A 145 -34.62 12.89 -4.80
CA VAL A 145 -34.36 11.96 -5.91
C VAL A 145 -35.53 11.00 -6.12
N GLU A 146 -36.20 10.54 -5.04
CA GLU A 146 -37.43 9.75 -5.12
C GLU A 146 -38.61 10.59 -5.66
N GLU A 147 -38.72 11.87 -5.30
CA GLU A 147 -39.72 12.81 -5.83
C GLU A 147 -39.52 13.05 -7.34
N VAL A 148 -38.27 13.26 -7.77
CA VAL A 148 -37.91 13.41 -9.20
C VAL A 148 -38.12 12.11 -9.98
N TYR A 149 -38.01 10.94 -9.34
CA TYR A 149 -38.25 9.64 -9.98
C TYR A 149 -39.74 9.29 -10.08
N ASN A 150 -40.59 9.91 -9.27
CA ASN A 150 -42.01 9.59 -9.13
C ASN A 150 -42.96 10.61 -9.80
N GLU A 151 -42.44 11.63 -10.51
CA GLU A 151 -43.27 12.51 -11.35
C GLU A 151 -43.83 11.71 -12.55
N PRO A 152 -45.17 11.62 -12.72
CA PRO A 152 -45.78 10.83 -13.77
C PRO A 152 -45.54 11.46 -15.14
N LEU A 153 -44.82 10.74 -16.00
CA LEU A 153 -44.81 10.95 -17.45
C LEU A 153 -46.22 10.72 -18.00
N ALA A 154 -46.99 11.79 -18.22
CA ALA A 154 -48.25 11.73 -18.96
C ALA A 154 -48.38 12.89 -19.96
N ASP A 155 -48.72 12.47 -21.18
CA ASP A 155 -49.25 13.18 -22.35
C ASP A 155 -48.32 14.01 -23.25
N MET A 156 -47.69 13.30 -24.21
CA MET A 156 -47.32 13.87 -25.51
C MET A 156 -48.12 13.16 -26.62
N GLY A 157 -49.29 13.72 -26.94
CA GLY A 157 -50.07 13.41 -28.14
C GLY A 157 -49.43 14.03 -29.40
N GLU A 158 -49.55 13.30 -30.51
CA GLU A 158 -48.81 13.38 -31.78
C GLU A 158 -48.88 14.71 -32.53
N SER A 159 -47.76 15.12 -33.16
CA SER A 159 -47.77 16.08 -34.28
C SER A 159 -46.56 15.96 -35.23
N LYS A 160 -46.90 15.68 -36.49
CA LYS A 160 -46.32 16.06 -37.80
C LYS A 160 -44.82 16.49 -37.84
N GLU A 161 -44.01 15.69 -38.53
CA GLU A 161 -42.57 15.94 -38.79
C GLU A 161 -42.31 17.29 -39.47
N VAL A 162 -41.48 18.13 -38.83
CA VAL A 162 -40.89 19.35 -39.39
C VAL A 162 -39.37 19.33 -39.18
N PHE A 163 -38.64 19.52 -40.28
CA PHE A 163 -37.21 19.27 -40.49
C PHE A 163 -36.29 20.22 -39.69
N ARG A 164 -35.22 19.69 -39.08
CA ARG A 164 -34.11 20.47 -38.48
C ARG A 164 -32.84 20.30 -39.34
N PRO A 165 -32.17 21.37 -39.82
CA PRO A 165 -31.06 21.21 -40.76
C PRO A 165 -29.81 20.60 -40.09
N ARG A 166 -29.13 19.70 -40.81
CA ARG A 166 -27.93 18.98 -40.36
C ARG A 166 -26.60 19.73 -40.62
N LEU A 167 -26.65 20.92 -41.22
CA LEU A 167 -25.49 21.80 -41.47
C LEU A 167 -25.77 23.24 -41.05
N ILE A 168 -24.71 23.94 -40.65
CA ILE A 168 -24.69 25.37 -40.32
C ILE A 168 -23.92 26.09 -41.42
N ASP A 169 -24.47 27.18 -41.95
CA ASP A 169 -23.72 28.03 -42.89
C ASP A 169 -22.71 28.89 -42.12
N THR A 170 -21.45 28.49 -42.20
CA THR A 170 -20.35 29.10 -41.46
C THR A 170 -20.07 30.52 -41.92
N VAL A 171 -20.37 30.88 -43.18
CA VAL A 171 -20.10 32.21 -43.74
C VAL A 171 -21.05 33.24 -43.14
N GLU A 172 -22.32 32.89 -43.05
CA GLU A 172 -23.35 33.74 -42.45
C GLU A 172 -23.13 33.87 -40.94
N TYR A 173 -22.78 32.76 -40.28
CA TYR A 173 -22.52 32.71 -38.84
C TYR A 173 -21.30 33.57 -38.41
N VAL A 174 -20.25 33.63 -39.24
CA VAL A 174 -19.05 34.43 -38.97
C VAL A 174 -19.27 35.89 -39.35
N LYS A 175 -19.93 36.18 -40.49
CA LYS A 175 -20.26 37.56 -40.88
C LYS A 175 -21.08 38.28 -39.81
N ALA A 176 -22.04 37.59 -39.19
CA ALA A 176 -22.85 38.15 -38.10
C ALA A 176 -22.05 38.47 -36.81
N ARG A 177 -20.80 38.02 -36.69
CA ARG A 177 -19.96 38.17 -35.48
C ARG A 177 -18.64 38.90 -35.71
N LEU A 178 -18.41 39.45 -36.90
CA LEU A 178 -17.15 40.12 -37.24
C LEU A 178 -16.83 41.30 -36.31
N ASP A 179 -17.82 42.12 -36.00
CA ASP A 179 -17.63 43.30 -35.14
C ASP A 179 -17.25 42.91 -33.71
N GLN A 180 -17.86 41.84 -33.19
CA GLN A 180 -17.55 41.28 -31.86
C GLN A 180 -16.13 40.71 -31.80
N ILE A 181 -15.66 40.12 -32.89
CA ILE A 181 -14.29 39.60 -32.99
C ILE A 181 -13.27 40.75 -33.06
N ALA A 182 -13.61 41.84 -33.76
CA ALA A 182 -12.75 43.03 -33.85
C ALA A 182 -12.63 43.75 -32.50
N GLU A 183 -13.74 43.96 -31.80
CA GLU A 183 -13.76 44.62 -30.49
C GLU A 183 -12.98 43.82 -29.42
N LEU A 184 -13.08 42.48 -29.48
CA LEU A 184 -12.33 41.59 -28.58
C LEU A 184 -10.81 41.64 -28.82
N LEU A 185 -10.36 41.90 -30.06
CA LEU A 185 -8.95 42.05 -30.39
C LEU A 185 -8.38 43.38 -29.86
N GLU A 186 -9.18 44.45 -29.82
CA GLU A 186 -8.76 45.75 -29.30
C GLU A 186 -8.62 45.77 -27.76
N VAL A 187 -9.55 45.10 -27.06
CA VAL A 187 -9.54 45.00 -25.58
C VAL A 187 -8.37 44.16 -25.06
N VAL A 188 -7.95 43.14 -25.81
CA VAL A 188 -6.83 42.27 -25.43
C VAL A 188 -5.48 42.98 -25.58
N ASN A 189 -5.38 43.92 -26.53
CA ASN A 189 -4.15 44.66 -26.80
C ASN A 189 -3.93 45.88 -25.87
N SER A 190 -4.96 46.35 -25.17
CA SER A 190 -4.93 47.59 -24.37
C SER A 190 -4.69 47.39 -22.86
N ASN A 191 -5.00 46.23 -22.28
CA ASN A 191 -5.09 46.07 -20.81
C ASN A 191 -3.90 45.32 -20.14
N ALA A 192 -2.72 45.29 -20.76
CA ALA A 192 -1.52 44.69 -20.14
C ALA A 192 -0.65 45.74 -19.42
N GLY A 193 -1.19 46.40 -18.40
CA GLY A 193 -0.46 47.30 -17.49
C GLY A 193 -0.91 47.12 -16.03
N CYS A 194 -0.08 47.57 -15.08
CA CYS A 194 -0.34 47.72 -13.62
C CYS A 194 0.25 46.63 -12.68
N GLU A 195 1.52 46.84 -12.31
CA GLU A 195 2.03 47.19 -10.97
C GLU A 195 1.19 46.80 -9.73
N GLU A 196 1.77 46.06 -8.76
CA GLU A 196 1.63 46.30 -7.31
C GLU A 196 2.28 45.21 -6.42
N GLY A 197 3.04 45.68 -5.41
CA GLY A 197 3.73 44.92 -4.36
C GLY A 197 3.00 44.97 -3.01
N THR A 198 3.36 44.08 -2.07
CA THR A 198 2.97 44.14 -0.63
C THR A 198 3.87 43.28 0.25
N SER A 199 4.45 43.89 1.28
CA SER A 199 5.47 43.42 2.22
C SER A 199 5.05 42.24 3.12
N ALA A 200 5.61 41.04 2.88
CA ALA A 200 5.62 39.91 3.80
C ALA A 200 6.86 39.05 3.49
N PRO A 201 7.38 38.20 4.40
CA PRO A 201 8.44 37.24 4.06
C PRO A 201 7.86 36.21 3.08
N ARG A 202 8.11 36.46 1.80
CA ARG A 202 7.46 35.78 0.70
C ARG A 202 8.24 34.52 0.33
N THR A 203 7.56 33.38 0.31
CA THR A 203 8.01 32.20 -0.47
C THR A 203 8.29 32.61 -1.92
N LEU A 204 9.13 31.87 -2.64
CA LEU A 204 9.52 32.19 -4.03
C LEU A 204 8.31 32.52 -4.94
N PHE A 205 7.19 31.83 -4.76
CA PHE A 205 5.93 32.07 -5.49
C PHE A 205 5.19 33.35 -5.08
N GLN A 206 5.34 33.75 -3.83
CA GLN A 206 4.77 34.98 -3.30
C GLN A 206 5.66 36.20 -3.59
N ARG A 207 6.91 36.03 -4.06
CA ARG A 207 7.77 37.16 -4.50
C ARG A 207 7.23 37.84 -5.76
N LEU A 208 6.47 37.13 -6.59
CA LEU A 208 5.80 37.70 -7.77
C LEU A 208 4.70 38.71 -7.35
N PRO A 209 4.55 39.83 -8.08
CA PRO A 209 3.40 40.72 -7.99
C PRO A 209 2.08 39.95 -8.08
N ARG A 210 1.05 40.37 -7.33
CA ARG A 210 -0.21 39.62 -7.21
C ARG A 210 -0.86 39.36 -8.57
N HIS A 211 -0.83 40.34 -9.48
CA HIS A 211 -1.37 40.21 -10.84
C HIS A 211 -0.63 39.15 -11.70
N MET A 212 0.67 38.94 -11.45
CA MET A 212 1.46 37.89 -12.10
C MET A 212 1.27 36.51 -11.46
N ARG A 213 0.68 36.42 -10.26
CA ARG A 213 0.50 35.13 -9.60
C ARG A 213 -0.60 34.34 -10.28
N ARG A 214 -0.23 33.27 -11.00
CA ARG A 214 -1.21 32.29 -11.48
C ARG A 214 -1.40 31.19 -10.44
N ARG A 215 -2.66 30.80 -10.18
CA ARG A 215 -3.00 29.62 -9.35
C ARG A 215 -2.26 28.35 -9.79
N ALA A 216 -1.92 28.29 -11.08
CA ALA A 216 -1.20 27.17 -11.69
C ALA A 216 0.33 27.16 -11.48
N MET A 217 0.95 28.22 -10.94
CA MET A 217 2.42 28.30 -10.84
C MET A 217 3.03 27.28 -9.89
N SER A 218 2.27 26.80 -8.89
CA SER A 218 2.71 25.77 -7.95
C SER A 218 2.99 24.42 -8.62
N HIS A 219 2.26 24.11 -9.70
CA HIS A 219 2.41 22.85 -10.42
C HIS A 219 3.02 23.01 -11.83
N ASN A 220 2.83 24.14 -12.51
CA ASN A 220 3.35 24.42 -13.85
C ASN A 220 4.43 25.53 -13.84
N ILE A 221 5.70 25.10 -13.83
CA ILE A 221 6.88 25.97 -13.77
C ILE A 221 7.00 26.88 -15.00
N LYS A 222 6.42 26.50 -16.16
CA LYS A 222 6.44 27.34 -17.37
C LYS A 222 5.66 28.64 -17.20
N ARG A 223 4.75 28.73 -16.21
CA ARG A 223 3.99 29.94 -15.88
C ARG A 223 4.78 30.96 -15.05
N LEU A 224 5.98 30.60 -14.58
CA LEU A 224 6.91 31.53 -13.91
C LEU A 224 7.84 32.23 -14.93
N PRO A 225 8.35 33.43 -14.61
CA PRO A 225 9.40 34.10 -15.39
C PRO A 225 10.65 33.20 -15.53
N ARG A 226 11.28 33.22 -16.71
CA ARG A 226 12.40 32.30 -17.08
C ARG A 226 13.52 32.26 -16.04
N LEU A 227 13.89 33.41 -15.48
CA LEU A 227 14.93 33.57 -14.45
C LEU A 227 14.63 32.83 -13.15
N ILE A 228 13.37 32.75 -12.75
CA ILE A 228 12.94 32.13 -11.49
C ILE A 228 12.69 30.62 -11.66
N ARG A 229 12.51 30.15 -12.91
CA ARG A 229 12.24 28.74 -13.21
C ARG A 229 13.26 27.75 -12.64
N PRO A 230 14.60 27.96 -12.72
CA PRO A 230 15.55 26.98 -12.17
C PRO A 230 15.44 26.86 -10.63
N ILE A 231 15.28 27.96 -9.92
CA ILE A 231 15.10 27.97 -8.45
C ILE A 231 13.74 27.38 -8.07
N ALA A 232 12.69 27.73 -8.81
CA ALA A 232 11.37 27.15 -8.62
C ALA A 232 11.36 25.65 -8.94
N ARG A 233 12.12 25.21 -9.94
CA ARG A 233 12.19 23.82 -10.36
C ARG A 233 12.75 22.96 -9.23
N SER A 234 13.85 23.34 -8.58
CA SER A 234 14.38 22.60 -7.42
C SER A 234 13.42 22.63 -6.23
N MET A 235 12.76 23.76 -5.94
CA MET A 235 11.76 23.84 -4.86
C MET A 235 10.50 23.00 -5.14
N VAL A 236 10.03 22.97 -6.39
CA VAL A 236 8.86 22.20 -6.84
C VAL A 236 9.19 20.70 -6.92
N GLU A 237 10.38 20.34 -7.38
CA GLU A 237 10.86 18.95 -7.42
C GLU A 237 11.05 18.38 -6.02
N ASN A 238 11.58 19.18 -5.09
CA ASN A 238 11.76 18.77 -3.69
C ASN A 238 10.45 18.68 -2.90
N SER A 239 9.40 19.40 -3.31
CA SER A 239 8.10 19.41 -2.61
C SER A 239 7.07 18.44 -3.20
N LYS A 240 7.24 17.98 -4.44
CA LYS A 240 6.27 17.08 -5.07
C LYS A 240 6.53 15.63 -4.67
N PRO A 241 5.51 14.91 -4.15
CA PRO A 241 5.64 13.49 -3.91
C PRO A 241 5.91 12.76 -5.24
N ARG A 242 6.83 11.79 -5.22
CA ARG A 242 7.17 10.98 -6.40
C ARG A 242 5.97 10.12 -6.82
N TRP A 243 5.76 10.01 -8.12
CA TRP A 243 4.70 9.18 -8.69
C TRP A 243 5.25 7.79 -9.01
N LEU A 244 4.47 6.75 -8.70
CA LEU A 244 4.75 5.39 -9.17
C LEU A 244 4.44 5.27 -10.67
N SER A 245 4.98 4.26 -11.34
CA SER A 245 4.70 4.01 -12.77
C SER A 245 3.22 3.77 -13.06
N THR A 246 2.48 3.21 -12.11
CA THR A 246 1.03 2.95 -12.17
C THR A 246 0.17 4.13 -11.68
N HIS A 247 0.78 5.27 -11.34
CA HIS A 247 0.13 6.37 -10.62
C HIS A 247 -1.14 6.87 -11.32
N ILE A 248 -1.11 7.08 -12.64
CA ILE A 248 -2.26 7.59 -13.40
C ILE A 248 -3.44 6.60 -13.34
N TRP A 249 -3.17 5.29 -13.38
CA TRP A 249 -4.21 4.27 -13.30
C TRP A 249 -4.87 4.25 -11.93
N HIS A 250 -4.07 4.39 -10.86
CA HIS A 250 -4.56 4.47 -9.49
C HIS A 250 -5.28 5.79 -9.20
N ALA A 251 -4.75 6.93 -9.64
CA ALA A 251 -5.35 8.25 -9.41
C ALA A 251 -6.78 8.36 -9.98
N LYS A 252 -7.08 7.62 -11.05
CA LYS A 252 -8.42 7.54 -11.63
C LYS A 252 -9.41 6.66 -10.83
N ARG A 253 -8.94 5.81 -9.91
CA ARG A 253 -9.74 4.72 -9.28
C ARG A 253 -9.64 4.64 -7.75
N PHE A 254 -8.63 5.28 -7.17
CA PHE A 254 -8.30 5.26 -5.76
C PHE A 254 -8.11 6.67 -5.25
N HIS A 255 -8.40 6.86 -3.97
CA HIS A 255 -8.02 8.05 -3.23
C HIS A 255 -6.50 8.03 -3.02
N MET A 256 -5.84 9.09 -3.51
CA MET A 256 -4.39 9.22 -3.50
C MET A 256 -3.91 10.09 -2.32
N GLN A 257 -3.05 9.56 -1.48
CA GLN A 257 -2.44 10.28 -0.35
C GLN A 257 -0.93 10.40 -0.54
N SER A 258 -0.35 11.50 -0.04
CA SER A 258 1.11 11.69 -0.06
C SER A 258 1.68 11.04 1.20
N LEU A 259 2.38 9.91 1.06
CA LEU A 259 2.95 9.13 2.16
C LEU A 259 4.41 8.80 1.83
N TRP A 260 5.31 8.97 2.80
CA TRP A 260 6.73 8.61 2.70
C TRP A 260 7.45 9.21 1.47
N GLY A 261 7.07 10.41 1.04
CA GLY A 261 7.62 11.07 -0.15
C GLY A 261 7.05 10.58 -1.48
N PHE A 262 6.07 9.67 -1.48
CA PHE A 262 5.37 9.16 -2.66
C PHE A 262 3.88 9.50 -2.64
N LYS A 263 3.24 9.48 -3.83
CA LYS A 263 1.79 9.62 -3.94
C LYS A 263 1.15 8.24 -4.13
N LEU A 264 0.65 7.67 -3.04
CA LEU A 264 0.18 6.28 -2.94
C LEU A 264 -1.35 6.16 -2.96
N ALA A 265 -1.84 5.03 -3.47
CA ALA A 265 -3.25 4.67 -3.48
C ALA A 265 -3.66 4.07 -2.14
N VAL A 266 -4.52 4.76 -1.39
CA VAL A 266 -4.89 4.34 -0.02
C VAL A 266 -6.16 3.50 0.00
N ARG A 267 -7.26 4.06 -0.51
CA ARG A 267 -8.59 3.43 -0.53
C ARG A 267 -9.15 3.48 -1.95
N SER A 268 -9.84 2.44 -2.39
CA SER A 268 -10.59 2.50 -3.65
C SER A 268 -11.72 3.55 -3.53
N CYS A 269 -12.10 4.19 -4.63
CA CYS A 269 -13.30 5.03 -4.64
C CYS A 269 -14.58 4.21 -4.42
N GLN A 270 -14.53 2.89 -4.70
CA GLN A 270 -15.62 1.96 -4.43
C GLN A 270 -15.48 1.30 -3.04
N LYS A 271 -16.60 0.86 -2.47
CA LYS A 271 -16.63 0.10 -1.21
C LYS A 271 -16.17 -1.35 -1.44
N THR A 272 -14.86 -1.56 -1.51
CA THR A 272 -14.28 -2.87 -1.90
C THR A 272 -13.79 -3.72 -0.73
N PHE A 273 -14.01 -3.33 0.53
CA PHE A 273 -13.48 -4.04 1.70
C PHE A 273 -13.84 -5.54 1.75
N ARG A 274 -15.13 -5.89 1.80
CA ARG A 274 -15.59 -7.29 1.80
C ARG A 274 -15.29 -8.02 0.50
N PRO A 275 -15.52 -7.42 -0.69
CA PRO A 275 -15.11 -8.04 -1.95
C PRO A 275 -13.63 -8.42 -2.00
N ASN A 276 -12.75 -7.53 -1.55
CA ASN A 276 -11.30 -7.76 -1.52
C ASN A 276 -10.92 -8.94 -0.63
N TYR A 277 -11.51 -9.00 0.56
CA TYR A 277 -11.33 -10.14 1.46
C TYR A 277 -11.81 -11.45 0.84
N ARG A 278 -13.04 -11.49 0.29
CA ARG A 278 -13.56 -12.68 -0.41
C ARG A 278 -12.67 -13.10 -1.57
N SER A 279 -12.21 -12.15 -2.37
CA SER A 279 -11.32 -12.41 -3.50
C SER A 279 -9.94 -12.91 -3.06
N SER A 280 -9.42 -12.48 -1.92
CA SER A 280 -8.18 -13.02 -1.36
C SER A 280 -8.31 -14.49 -0.93
N LEU A 281 -9.51 -14.93 -0.58
CA LEU A 281 -9.79 -16.31 -0.18
C LEU A 281 -10.09 -17.22 -1.38
N SER A 282 -10.89 -16.75 -2.35
CA SER A 282 -11.36 -17.59 -3.47
C SER A 282 -10.60 -17.39 -4.79
N SER A 283 -9.91 -16.26 -4.95
CA SER A 283 -9.27 -15.86 -6.20
C SER A 283 -7.86 -15.32 -5.94
N ALA A 284 -7.51 -14.15 -6.49
CA ALA A 284 -6.30 -13.44 -6.12
C ALA A 284 -6.54 -11.93 -6.21
N VAL A 285 -5.69 -11.17 -5.53
CA VAL A 285 -5.74 -9.72 -5.47
C VAL A 285 -4.33 -9.16 -5.62
N ILE A 286 -4.17 -8.09 -6.41
CA ILE A 286 -2.88 -7.45 -6.72
C ILE A 286 -2.71 -6.11 -6.02
N THR A 287 -1.49 -5.82 -5.57
CA THR A 287 -1.10 -4.56 -4.94
C THR A 287 0.22 -4.04 -5.51
N ASP A 288 0.33 -2.73 -5.65
CA ASP A 288 1.56 -2.07 -6.05
C ASP A 288 2.41 -1.73 -4.82
N ARG A 289 3.62 -2.30 -4.76
CA ARG A 289 4.61 -2.08 -3.71
C ARG A 289 5.91 -1.48 -4.24
N SER A 290 5.85 -0.84 -5.41
CA SER A 290 7.01 -0.21 -6.06
C SER A 290 7.56 1.00 -5.29
N TYR A 291 6.88 1.45 -4.22
CA TYR A 291 7.39 2.49 -3.31
C TYR A 291 8.48 1.98 -2.35
N LEU A 292 8.69 0.67 -2.25
CA LEU A 292 9.81 0.10 -1.51
C LEU A 292 11.11 0.42 -2.24
N THR A 293 12.00 1.16 -1.57
CA THR A 293 13.31 1.54 -2.12
C THR A 293 14.34 0.44 -1.89
N CYS A 294 15.09 0.09 -2.93
CA CYS A 294 16.20 -0.86 -2.84
C CYS A 294 17.53 -0.11 -2.67
N ILE A 295 18.42 -0.65 -1.83
CA ILE A 295 19.81 -0.20 -1.70
C ILE A 295 20.69 -1.35 -2.17
N GLN A 296 21.43 -1.14 -3.25
CA GLN A 296 22.35 -2.12 -3.80
C GLN A 296 23.76 -1.83 -3.29
N PHE A 297 24.41 -2.85 -2.73
CA PHE A 297 25.83 -2.80 -2.37
C PHE A 297 26.63 -3.54 -3.44
N THR A 298 27.53 -2.84 -4.12
CA THR A 298 28.45 -3.42 -5.11
C THR A 298 29.87 -3.40 -4.58
N LEU A 299 30.53 -4.56 -4.53
CA LEU A 299 31.95 -4.65 -4.24
C LEU A 299 32.75 -4.49 -5.53
N ILE A 300 33.68 -3.53 -5.56
CA ILE A 300 34.51 -3.25 -6.74
C ILE A 300 35.80 -4.09 -6.73
N ASN A 301 36.38 -4.35 -5.54
CA ASN A 301 37.73 -4.92 -5.42
C ASN A 301 37.82 -6.30 -4.72
N ASN A 302 36.79 -6.72 -3.96
CA ASN A 302 36.80 -7.97 -3.20
C ASN A 302 35.70 -8.92 -3.70
N THR A 303 36.05 -10.14 -4.07
CA THR A 303 35.12 -11.19 -4.53
C THR A 303 34.46 -11.95 -3.38
N LYS A 304 34.92 -11.77 -2.14
CA LYS A 304 34.42 -12.52 -0.98
C LYS A 304 33.13 -11.89 -0.43
N THR A 305 32.01 -12.57 -0.65
CA THR A 305 30.68 -12.26 -0.08
C THR A 305 30.66 -12.22 1.45
N SER A 306 31.60 -12.91 2.11
CA SER A 306 31.76 -12.92 3.57
C SER A 306 32.11 -11.54 4.16
N PHE A 307 32.68 -10.63 3.38
CA PHE A 307 32.95 -9.27 3.87
C PHE A 307 31.66 -8.46 4.06
N ILE A 308 30.76 -8.51 3.08
CA ILE A 308 29.44 -7.86 3.18
C ILE A 308 28.65 -8.45 4.34
N SER A 309 28.64 -9.78 4.45
CA SER A 309 27.87 -10.45 5.51
C SER A 309 28.37 -10.06 6.90
N ASN A 310 29.70 -10.00 7.11
CA ASN A 310 30.32 -9.51 8.35
C ASN A 310 30.04 -8.03 8.64
N LEU A 311 29.98 -7.17 7.62
CA LEU A 311 29.67 -5.76 7.81
C LEU A 311 28.20 -5.55 8.16
N LEU A 312 27.31 -6.24 7.45
CA LEU A 312 25.86 -6.15 7.66
C LEU A 312 25.40 -6.86 8.93
N SER A 313 26.10 -7.91 9.38
CA SER A 313 25.75 -8.63 10.61
C SER A 313 25.85 -7.76 11.86
N LYS A 314 26.61 -6.65 11.84
CA LYS A 314 26.61 -5.62 12.90
C LYS A 314 25.27 -4.93 13.08
N PHE A 315 24.45 -4.85 12.03
CA PHE A 315 23.11 -4.25 12.06
C PHE A 315 22.02 -5.24 12.46
N CYS A 316 22.36 -6.51 12.70
CA CYS A 316 21.42 -7.54 13.15
C CYS A 316 21.80 -8.05 14.54
N GLN A 317 20.79 -8.29 15.37
CA GLN A 317 21.00 -8.94 16.66
C GLN A 317 20.87 -10.46 16.51
N LYS A 318 21.96 -11.19 16.75
CA LYS A 318 22.07 -12.65 16.54
C LYS A 318 21.03 -13.49 17.30
N LYS A 319 20.50 -12.99 18.42
CA LYS A 319 19.53 -13.70 19.28
C LYS A 319 18.07 -13.54 18.84
N SER A 320 17.74 -12.47 18.12
CA SER A 320 16.35 -12.05 17.90
C SER A 320 15.84 -12.31 16.49
N SER A 321 16.72 -12.29 15.49
CA SER A 321 16.34 -12.45 14.09
C SER A 321 17.36 -13.27 13.30
N ILE A 322 16.92 -13.71 12.12
CA ILE A 322 17.84 -14.22 11.09
C ILE A 322 18.92 -13.15 10.83
N THR A 323 20.15 -13.57 10.59
CA THR A 323 21.29 -12.71 10.26
C THR A 323 21.68 -12.84 8.80
N PHE A 324 22.46 -11.86 8.31
CA PHE A 324 23.02 -11.89 6.96
C PHE A 324 24.00 -13.05 6.72
N ASP A 325 24.56 -13.61 7.79
CA ASP A 325 25.50 -14.75 7.74
C ASP A 325 24.80 -16.12 7.63
N ASN A 326 23.46 -16.14 7.56
CA ASN A 326 22.72 -17.40 7.46
C ASN A 326 23.05 -18.14 6.14
N LEU A 327 23.12 -19.47 6.16
CA LEU A 327 23.37 -20.31 4.99
C LEU A 327 22.37 -20.03 3.86
N PHE A 328 21.09 -19.82 4.20
CA PHE A 328 20.08 -19.44 3.22
C PHE A 328 20.35 -18.08 2.57
N ALA A 329 20.93 -17.15 3.32
CA ALA A 329 21.33 -15.86 2.77
C ALA A 329 22.45 -16.06 1.77
N LEU A 330 23.53 -16.76 2.16
CA LEU A 330 24.69 -17.02 1.32
C LEU A 330 24.36 -17.81 0.04
N SER A 331 23.32 -18.66 0.09
CA SER A 331 22.88 -19.44 -1.08
C SER A 331 22.39 -18.59 -2.25
N GLY A 332 21.91 -17.36 -2.00
CA GLY A 332 21.33 -16.49 -3.03
C GLY A 332 19.91 -16.85 -3.45
N ASN A 333 19.39 -18.03 -3.10
CA ASN A 333 18.13 -18.55 -3.68
C ASN A 333 16.88 -18.07 -2.94
N PHE A 334 17.06 -17.37 -1.81
CA PHE A 334 15.98 -16.98 -0.92
C PHE A 334 16.05 -15.50 -0.56
N GLU A 335 14.89 -14.85 -0.50
CA GLU A 335 14.70 -13.57 0.16
C GLU A 335 14.41 -13.80 1.65
N LEU A 336 15.21 -13.17 2.52
CA LEU A 336 15.10 -13.28 3.96
C LEU A 336 14.49 -12.02 4.58
N PRO A 337 13.45 -12.15 5.43
CA PRO A 337 13.02 -11.06 6.30
C PRO A 337 14.02 -10.91 7.47
N LEU A 338 14.58 -9.72 7.61
CA LEU A 338 15.51 -9.35 8.68
C LEU A 338 14.97 -8.17 9.49
N LEU A 339 15.44 -8.01 10.71
CA LEU A 339 15.17 -6.84 11.55
C LEU A 339 16.48 -6.05 11.68
N LEU A 340 16.44 -4.77 11.29
CA LEU A 340 17.60 -3.89 11.34
C LEU A 340 17.63 -3.09 12.64
N PHE A 341 18.83 -3.00 13.19
CA PHE A 341 19.16 -2.26 14.40
C PHE A 341 20.32 -1.31 14.14
N LYS A 342 20.33 -0.19 14.84
CA LYS A 342 21.47 0.72 14.87
C LYS A 342 22.58 0.10 15.73
N PRO A 343 23.82 0.00 15.22
CA PRO A 343 24.94 -0.51 16.00
C PRO A 343 25.31 0.52 17.07
N SER A 344 25.10 0.21 18.35
CA SER A 344 25.46 1.05 19.49
C SER A 344 25.94 0.17 20.65
N GLU A 345 26.80 0.72 21.52
CA GLU A 345 27.44 -0.05 22.60
C GLU A 345 26.47 -0.38 23.75
N ASP A 346 25.52 0.51 24.08
CA ASP A 346 24.64 0.35 25.24
C ASP A 346 23.22 -0.15 24.92
N PHE A 347 22.58 0.37 23.86
CA PHE A 347 21.24 -0.03 23.43
C PHE A 347 21.10 0.01 21.90
N ASN A 348 20.75 -1.13 21.32
CA ASN A 348 20.46 -1.23 19.89
C ASN A 348 19.09 -0.60 19.59
N GLU A 349 19.07 0.62 19.06
CA GLU A 349 17.85 1.27 18.58
C GLU A 349 17.29 0.51 17.37
N PHE A 350 16.02 0.11 17.43
CA PHE A 350 15.36 -0.59 16.33
C PHE A 350 15.07 0.37 15.16
N ILE A 351 15.52 0.02 13.95
CA ILE A 351 15.28 0.82 12.75
C ILE A 351 13.99 0.36 12.08
N GLY A 352 13.87 -0.92 11.77
CA GLY A 352 12.73 -1.45 11.02
C GLY A 352 12.98 -2.83 10.41
N PRO A 353 11.92 -3.48 9.89
CA PRO A 353 12.08 -4.70 9.12
C PRO A 353 12.69 -4.39 7.74
N CYS A 354 13.63 -5.24 7.31
CA CYS A 354 14.24 -5.20 5.99
C CYS A 354 14.03 -6.54 5.29
N ARG A 355 13.99 -6.51 3.97
CA ARG A 355 14.02 -7.72 3.15
C ARG A 355 15.37 -7.78 2.48
N PHE A 356 16.14 -8.79 2.82
CA PHE A 356 17.44 -9.02 2.23
C PHE A 356 17.35 -10.10 1.15
N SER A 357 17.88 -9.76 -0.01
CA SER A 357 18.22 -10.70 -1.05
C SER A 357 19.51 -10.18 -1.67
N TRP A 358 20.26 -11.07 -2.33
CA TRP A 358 21.42 -10.68 -3.14
C TRP A 358 21.02 -9.95 -4.42
N PHE A 359 19.73 -9.75 -4.63
CA PHE A 359 19.16 -9.18 -5.83
C PHE A 359 17.96 -8.25 -5.47
N LEU A 360 17.38 -7.39 -6.36
CA LEU A 360 15.95 -6.91 -6.38
C LEU A 360 15.74 -5.50 -7.07
N PRO A 361 14.75 -5.35 -7.98
CA PRO A 361 14.13 -4.09 -8.48
C PRO A 361 12.64 -3.92 -8.06
N ASN A 362 11.81 -3.10 -8.75
CA ASN A 362 10.41 -2.78 -8.38
C ASN A 362 9.52 -4.00 -8.13
N ARG A 363 8.57 -3.86 -7.20
CA ARG A 363 7.82 -4.98 -6.62
C ARG A 363 6.31 -4.82 -6.70
N PHE A 364 5.64 -5.84 -7.22
CA PHE A 364 4.20 -6.03 -7.13
C PHE A 364 3.89 -7.27 -6.31
N GLN A 365 2.79 -7.25 -5.57
CA GLN A 365 2.43 -8.35 -4.68
C GLN A 365 1.03 -8.87 -5.00
N LEU A 366 0.95 -10.16 -5.30
CA LEU A 366 -0.27 -10.94 -5.51
C LEU A 366 -0.58 -11.74 -4.24
N ILE A 367 -1.84 -11.72 -3.81
CA ILE A 367 -2.31 -12.42 -2.61
C ILE A 367 -3.52 -13.26 -2.98
N GLY A 368 -3.44 -14.57 -2.75
CA GLY A 368 -4.57 -15.51 -2.89
C GLY A 368 -4.18 -16.83 -3.56
N PRO A 369 -5.03 -17.87 -3.44
CA PRO A 369 -4.73 -19.20 -3.96
C PRO A 369 -4.58 -19.25 -5.49
N LYS A 370 -5.39 -18.46 -6.23
CA LYS A 370 -5.32 -18.46 -7.70
C LYS A 370 -4.22 -17.57 -8.27
N SER A 371 -3.29 -17.06 -7.44
CA SER A 371 -2.22 -16.15 -7.86
C SER A 371 -1.34 -16.75 -8.96
N LEU A 372 -0.99 -18.03 -8.87
CA LEU A 372 -0.22 -18.77 -9.89
C LEU A 372 -0.95 -18.84 -11.24
N ILE A 373 -2.28 -18.99 -11.23
CA ILE A 373 -3.09 -19.03 -12.44
C ILE A 373 -3.04 -17.66 -13.15
N TYR A 374 -3.20 -16.56 -12.40
CA TYR A 374 -3.03 -15.21 -12.96
C TYR A 374 -1.63 -15.02 -13.55
N LEU A 375 -0.59 -15.52 -12.87
CA LEU A 375 0.79 -15.46 -13.37
C LEU A 375 0.95 -16.24 -14.68
N ASN A 376 0.37 -17.43 -14.82
CA ASN A 376 0.40 -18.19 -16.06
C ASN A 376 -0.39 -17.57 -17.23
N CYS A 377 -1.49 -16.89 -16.91
CA CYS A 377 -2.26 -16.17 -17.92
C CYS A 377 -1.44 -14.98 -18.47
N VAL A 378 -0.79 -14.23 -17.58
CA VAL A 378 -0.09 -12.97 -17.93
C VAL A 378 1.33 -13.22 -18.43
N PHE A 379 2.08 -14.15 -17.82
CA PHE A 379 3.46 -14.45 -18.17
C PHE A 379 3.51 -15.56 -19.23
N LYS A 380 3.85 -15.16 -20.45
CA LYS A 380 4.24 -16.09 -21.51
C LYS A 380 5.75 -16.20 -21.53
N LEU A 381 6.23 -17.40 -21.19
CA LEU A 381 7.65 -17.72 -21.23
C LEU A 381 8.16 -17.74 -22.67
N VAL A 382 9.40 -17.28 -22.85
CA VAL A 382 10.13 -17.39 -24.11
C VAL A 382 10.25 -18.87 -24.53
N LEU A 383 10.16 -19.14 -25.83
CA LEU A 383 10.25 -20.51 -26.36
C LEU A 383 11.68 -21.04 -26.32
N ASP A 384 11.82 -22.36 -26.17
CA ASP A 384 13.13 -23.03 -26.09
C ASP A 384 14.00 -22.76 -27.33
N GLU A 385 13.40 -22.62 -28.52
CA GLU A 385 14.10 -22.26 -29.78
C GLU A 385 14.78 -20.89 -29.70
N GLU A 386 14.09 -19.90 -29.14
CA GLU A 386 14.60 -18.53 -29.03
C GLU A 386 15.62 -18.39 -27.90
N LEU A 387 15.49 -19.18 -26.83
CA LEU A 387 16.51 -19.29 -25.79
C LEU A 387 17.84 -19.79 -26.35
N ASN A 388 17.81 -20.72 -27.31
CA ASN A 388 19.02 -21.20 -27.99
C ASN A 388 19.65 -20.09 -28.84
N TYR A 389 18.84 -19.33 -29.59
CA TYR A 389 19.34 -18.21 -30.41
C TYR A 389 19.96 -17.09 -29.58
N LEU A 390 19.43 -16.82 -28.38
CA LEU A 390 19.91 -15.79 -27.47
C LEU A 390 21.06 -16.26 -26.56
N ASP A 391 21.52 -17.52 -26.70
CA ASP A 391 22.48 -18.18 -25.80
C ASP A 391 22.08 -18.08 -24.31
N CYS A 392 20.79 -18.23 -24.03
CA CYS A 392 20.20 -18.08 -22.69
C CYS A 392 19.70 -19.44 -22.14
N LEU A 393 20.54 -20.47 -22.27
CA LEU A 393 20.22 -21.85 -21.89
C LEU A 393 19.92 -22.03 -20.39
N ASP A 394 20.39 -21.10 -19.54
CA ASP A 394 20.17 -21.10 -18.09
C ASP A 394 18.67 -21.14 -17.73
N TYR A 395 17.84 -20.49 -18.55
CA TYR A 395 16.40 -20.39 -18.33
C TYR A 395 15.64 -21.67 -18.70
N ARG A 396 16.22 -22.57 -19.50
CA ARG A 396 15.51 -23.72 -20.07
C ARG A 396 15.00 -24.67 -18.98
N ASP A 397 15.84 -25.00 -18.01
CA ASP A 397 15.48 -25.91 -16.91
C ASP A 397 14.42 -25.29 -16.00
N ILE A 398 14.51 -23.98 -15.74
CA ILE A 398 13.55 -23.26 -14.92
C ILE A 398 12.23 -23.10 -15.64
N HIS A 399 12.22 -22.84 -16.95
CA HIS A 399 11.01 -22.73 -17.74
C HIS A 399 10.27 -24.08 -17.79
N LYS A 400 10.99 -25.18 -17.98
CA LYS A 400 10.43 -26.54 -17.87
C LYS A 400 9.83 -26.78 -16.48
N TRP A 401 10.57 -26.45 -15.43
CA TRP A 401 10.09 -26.55 -14.06
C TRP A 401 8.84 -25.69 -13.81
N TRP A 402 8.82 -24.43 -14.28
CA TRP A 402 7.70 -23.51 -14.13
C TRP A 402 6.44 -24.03 -14.81
N ARG A 403 6.56 -24.53 -16.04
CA ARG A 403 5.44 -25.14 -16.78
C ARG A 403 4.84 -26.32 -16.00
N LEU A 404 5.68 -27.14 -15.37
CA LEU A 404 5.22 -28.26 -14.53
C LEU A 404 4.60 -27.79 -13.20
N TYR A 405 5.21 -26.81 -12.53
CA TYR A 405 4.78 -26.31 -11.23
C TYR A 405 3.44 -25.60 -11.31
N SER A 406 3.31 -24.72 -12.31
CA SER A 406 2.22 -23.77 -12.41
C SER A 406 0.91 -24.38 -12.93
N ASN A 407 0.97 -25.46 -13.72
CA ASN A 407 -0.22 -26.21 -14.14
C ASN A 407 -0.79 -27.10 -13.02
N LYS A 408 0.02 -27.50 -12.04
CA LYS A 408 -0.36 -28.49 -11.02
C LYS A 408 -0.89 -27.89 -9.71
N ILE A 409 -0.43 -26.72 -9.29
CA ILE A 409 -0.74 -26.18 -7.96
C ILE A 409 -1.83 -25.11 -8.04
N ILE A 410 -3.02 -25.46 -7.57
CA ILE A 410 -4.16 -24.54 -7.46
C ILE A 410 -4.20 -23.82 -6.09
N SER A 411 -3.59 -24.39 -5.03
CA SER A 411 -3.77 -23.86 -3.66
C SER A 411 -2.67 -24.13 -2.64
N ASN A 412 -1.78 -25.11 -2.86
CA ASN A 412 -0.73 -25.46 -1.89
C ASN A 412 0.66 -25.24 -2.49
N CYS A 413 1.23 -24.04 -2.38
CA CYS A 413 2.66 -23.87 -2.62
C CYS A 413 3.40 -24.76 -1.61
N SER A 414 4.07 -25.81 -2.07
CA SER A 414 4.98 -26.62 -1.25
C SER A 414 6.30 -25.89 -0.97
N LEU A 415 6.62 -24.86 -1.75
CA LEU A 415 7.88 -24.09 -1.68
C LEU A 415 8.12 -23.46 -0.31
N GLN A 416 9.39 -23.37 0.09
CA GLN A 416 9.75 -22.64 1.30
C GLN A 416 9.46 -21.14 1.13
N SER A 417 9.25 -20.44 2.24
CA SER A 417 9.05 -18.99 2.19
C SER A 417 10.36 -18.31 1.80
N GLY A 418 10.28 -17.35 0.89
CA GLY A 418 11.40 -16.59 0.36
C GLY A 418 11.98 -17.15 -0.94
N THR A 419 11.53 -18.29 -1.46
CA THR A 419 12.13 -18.88 -2.68
C THR A 419 12.06 -17.91 -3.87
N LEU A 420 13.21 -17.68 -4.51
CA LEU A 420 13.39 -16.83 -5.68
C LEU A 420 13.41 -17.67 -6.97
N ILE A 421 12.70 -17.20 -7.99
CA ILE A 421 12.64 -17.86 -9.30
C ILE A 421 12.78 -16.82 -10.40
N ASN A 422 13.76 -16.99 -11.28
CA ASN A 422 13.99 -16.08 -12.40
C ASN A 422 13.33 -16.66 -13.66
N LEU A 423 12.52 -15.83 -14.32
CA LEU A 423 11.82 -16.17 -15.56
C LEU A 423 12.19 -15.17 -16.64
N LEU A 424 12.19 -15.64 -17.88
CA LEU A 424 12.32 -14.78 -19.07
C LEU A 424 10.98 -14.82 -19.80
N VAL A 425 10.37 -13.66 -19.95
CA VAL A 425 8.98 -13.49 -20.37
C VAL A 425 8.92 -12.57 -21.59
N GLU A 426 7.97 -12.85 -22.48
CA GLU A 426 7.61 -11.98 -23.60
C GLU A 426 6.95 -10.67 -23.16
N ASP A 427 6.82 -9.72 -24.08
CA ASP A 427 6.08 -8.48 -23.82
C ASP A 427 4.60 -8.80 -23.45
N PRO A 428 4.11 -8.38 -22.26
CA PRO A 428 2.73 -8.63 -21.83
C PRO A 428 1.69 -7.97 -22.73
N ARG A 429 2.08 -6.99 -23.56
CA ARG A 429 1.19 -6.33 -24.53
C ARG A 429 0.64 -7.29 -25.59
N LEU A 430 1.41 -8.32 -25.96
CA LEU A 430 1.02 -9.33 -26.96
C LEU A 430 -0.18 -10.16 -26.51
N PHE A 431 -0.32 -10.36 -25.20
CA PHE A 431 -1.29 -11.31 -24.62
C PHE A 431 -2.39 -10.63 -23.80
N ARG A 432 -2.57 -9.29 -23.93
CA ARG A 432 -3.62 -8.53 -23.23
C ARG A 432 -5.03 -9.05 -23.50
N ALA A 433 -5.23 -9.67 -24.66
CA ALA A 433 -6.51 -10.19 -25.11
C ALA A 433 -6.45 -11.70 -25.30
N GLN A 434 -6.40 -12.53 -24.23
CA GLN A 434 -6.73 -13.95 -24.41
C GLN A 434 -7.14 -14.75 -23.15
N ARG A 435 -8.14 -15.61 -23.42
CA ARG A 435 -8.85 -16.67 -22.67
C ARG A 435 -9.58 -16.28 -21.37
N SER A 436 -10.87 -16.61 -21.35
CA SER A 436 -11.65 -16.64 -20.11
C SER A 436 -10.96 -17.56 -19.11
N PHE A 437 -10.74 -17.04 -17.91
CA PHE A 437 -10.16 -17.70 -16.74
C PHE A 437 -10.63 -19.15 -16.51
N ASN A 438 -11.84 -19.49 -16.96
CA ASN A 438 -12.49 -20.78 -16.78
C ASN A 438 -11.86 -21.92 -17.62
N LYS A 439 -11.39 -21.64 -18.84
CA LYS A 439 -10.88 -22.67 -19.76
C LYS A 439 -9.58 -23.32 -19.27
N PHE A 440 -8.81 -22.61 -18.46
CA PHE A 440 -7.54 -23.08 -17.87
C PHE A 440 -7.76 -23.99 -16.64
N ILE A 441 -8.91 -23.91 -15.98
CA ILE A 441 -9.21 -24.68 -14.78
C ILE A 441 -9.66 -26.10 -15.15
N GLU A 442 -10.35 -26.26 -16.28
CA GLU A 442 -10.90 -27.54 -16.77
C GLU A 442 -9.80 -28.53 -17.21
N GLU A 443 -8.64 -28.05 -17.68
CA GLU A 443 -7.56 -28.90 -18.23
C GLU A 443 -6.61 -29.50 -17.16
N ASN A 444 -6.68 -29.07 -15.89
CA ASN A 444 -5.63 -29.34 -14.88
C ASN A 444 -5.99 -30.37 -13.78
N ASN A 445 -7.10 -31.09 -13.91
CA ASN A 445 -7.60 -31.99 -12.85
C ASN A 445 -6.90 -33.35 -12.76
N GLU A 446 -5.90 -33.63 -13.60
CA GLU A 446 -5.16 -34.89 -13.56
C GLU A 446 -3.71 -34.70 -13.13
N ASN A 447 -3.28 -35.53 -12.17
CA ASN A 447 -1.90 -35.90 -11.80
C ASN A 447 -1.31 -35.28 -10.52
N ASN A 448 -1.51 -36.01 -9.41
CA ASN A 448 -0.68 -35.94 -8.19
C ASN A 448 0.70 -36.55 -8.45
N LEU A 449 1.67 -35.75 -8.91
CA LEU A 449 3.08 -36.13 -9.00
C LEU A 449 3.90 -35.22 -8.08
N ASN A 450 4.83 -35.79 -7.32
CA ASN A 450 5.80 -35.05 -6.51
C ASN A 450 6.58 -34.07 -7.41
N ILE A 451 6.41 -32.77 -7.16
CA ILE A 451 7.08 -31.74 -7.96
C ILE A 451 8.51 -31.59 -7.41
N PRO A 452 9.55 -31.71 -8.25
CA PRO A 452 10.93 -31.49 -7.82
C PRO A 452 11.14 -30.06 -7.35
N LEU A 453 12.14 -29.84 -6.48
CA LEU A 453 12.58 -28.51 -6.07
C LEU A 453 13.04 -27.68 -7.30
N PRO A 454 12.89 -26.35 -7.28
CA PRO A 454 13.34 -25.51 -8.38
C PRO A 454 14.86 -25.68 -8.61
N PRO A 455 15.32 -25.71 -9.87
CA PRO A 455 16.74 -25.85 -10.15
C PRO A 455 17.51 -24.62 -9.66
N ASN A 456 18.49 -24.84 -8.78
CA ASN A 456 19.33 -23.81 -8.18
C ASN A 456 20.40 -23.34 -9.19
N LYS A 457 20.04 -22.45 -10.12
CA LYS A 457 21.01 -21.75 -10.96
C LYS A 457 20.91 -20.25 -10.68
N ASN A 458 22.04 -19.62 -10.35
CA ASN A 458 22.10 -18.22 -9.96
C ASN A 458 22.75 -17.32 -11.00
N ASN A 459 23.47 -17.91 -11.95
CA ASN A 459 24.17 -17.19 -13.01
C ASN A 459 23.30 -17.20 -14.27
N PHE A 460 22.52 -16.14 -14.49
CA PHE A 460 21.79 -15.93 -15.74
C PHE A 460 22.48 -14.85 -16.57
N LYS A 461 22.69 -15.13 -17.87
CA LYS A 461 23.26 -14.19 -18.84
C LYS A 461 22.48 -12.87 -18.96
N ILE A 462 21.17 -12.97 -19.18
CA ILE A 462 20.27 -11.81 -19.16
C ILE A 462 19.68 -11.69 -17.76
N ASN A 463 19.97 -10.58 -17.09
CA ASN A 463 19.53 -10.38 -15.71
C ASN A 463 19.09 -8.95 -15.44
N ILE A 464 18.14 -8.77 -14.51
CA ILE A 464 17.67 -7.42 -14.14
C ILE A 464 18.73 -6.64 -13.34
N TRP A 465 19.78 -7.33 -12.86
CA TRP A 465 20.72 -6.81 -11.87
C TRP A 465 21.66 -5.73 -12.40
N ASN A 466 22.15 -5.89 -13.62
CA ASN A 466 22.83 -4.81 -14.32
C ASN A 466 21.78 -3.94 -14.97
N TRP A 467 21.12 -3.11 -14.16
CA TRP A 467 20.08 -2.20 -14.64
C TRP A 467 20.58 -1.34 -15.81
N LYS A 468 21.87 -0.98 -15.80
CA LYS A 468 22.54 -0.27 -16.89
C LYS A 468 22.54 -1.08 -18.19
N ASP A 469 22.86 -2.38 -18.11
CA ASP A 469 22.87 -3.25 -19.29
C ASP A 469 21.45 -3.49 -19.79
N PHE A 470 20.48 -3.64 -18.89
CA PHE A 470 19.06 -3.73 -19.27
C PHE A 470 18.59 -2.47 -20.01
N GLU A 471 18.93 -1.28 -19.52
CA GLU A 471 18.56 -0.01 -20.17
C GLU A 471 19.30 0.23 -21.49
N ASN A 472 20.55 -0.24 -21.61
CA ASN A 472 21.36 -0.01 -22.80
C ASN A 472 21.10 -1.03 -23.91
N GLU A 473 20.85 -2.30 -23.57
CA GLU A 473 20.75 -3.38 -24.57
C GLU A 473 19.32 -3.84 -24.82
N ILE A 474 18.48 -3.93 -23.78
CA ILE A 474 17.16 -4.56 -23.85
C ILE A 474 16.07 -3.51 -24.06
N LEU A 475 16.10 -2.41 -23.29
CA LEU A 475 15.09 -1.36 -23.38
C LEU A 475 14.97 -0.72 -24.79
N PRO A 476 16.04 -0.48 -25.56
CA PRO A 476 15.93 0.09 -26.90
C PRO A 476 15.20 -0.82 -27.89
N LYS A 477 15.14 -2.14 -27.62
CA LYS A 477 14.37 -3.10 -28.44
C LYS A 477 12.86 -2.99 -28.22
N ARG A 478 12.41 -2.24 -27.22
CA ARG A 478 10.98 -2.07 -26.92
C ARG A 478 10.30 -1.18 -27.96
N LEU A 479 9.30 -1.73 -28.64
CA LEU A 479 8.46 -0.99 -29.57
C LEU A 479 7.61 0.08 -28.86
N SER A 480 7.48 1.24 -29.52
CA SER A 480 6.55 2.30 -29.10
C SER A 480 5.10 1.79 -29.15
N ASN A 481 4.18 2.41 -28.41
CA ASN A 481 2.78 1.98 -28.43
C ASN A 481 2.14 2.16 -29.81
N SER A 482 2.48 3.23 -30.54
CA SER A 482 1.98 3.43 -31.90
C SER A 482 2.51 2.38 -32.87
N ASP A 483 3.79 2.02 -32.76
CA ASP A 483 4.37 1.00 -33.66
C ASP A 483 3.86 -0.40 -33.31
N PHE A 484 3.64 -0.67 -32.03
CA PHE A 484 2.97 -1.88 -31.57
C PHE A 484 1.54 -1.98 -32.11
N GLU A 485 0.77 -0.88 -32.07
CA GLU A 485 -0.59 -0.83 -32.63
C GLU A 485 -0.57 -1.07 -34.14
N LYS A 486 0.35 -0.46 -34.89
CA LYS A 486 0.52 -0.73 -36.33
C LYS A 486 0.77 -2.20 -36.65
N LEU A 487 1.49 -2.93 -35.79
CA LEU A 487 1.72 -4.37 -35.99
C LEU A 487 0.44 -5.21 -35.83
N CYS A 488 -0.52 -4.73 -35.06
CA CYS A 488 -1.79 -5.40 -34.77
C CYS A 488 -2.90 -5.02 -35.78
N VAL A 489 -2.87 -3.81 -36.34
CA VAL A 489 -3.88 -3.34 -37.29
C VAL A 489 -3.90 -4.24 -38.53
N GLY A 490 -5.08 -4.75 -38.88
CA GLY A 490 -5.31 -5.54 -40.09
C GLY A 490 -4.95 -7.02 -40.01
N LYS A 491 -4.53 -7.54 -38.84
CA LYS A 491 -4.21 -8.97 -38.66
C LYS A 491 -5.23 -9.66 -37.74
N LEU A 492 -5.78 -10.78 -38.20
CA LEU A 492 -6.65 -11.65 -37.39
C LEU A 492 -5.87 -12.36 -36.27
N VAL A 493 -4.59 -12.65 -36.50
CA VAL A 493 -3.68 -13.26 -35.53
C VAL A 493 -2.79 -12.16 -34.95
N LEU A 494 -2.91 -11.94 -33.64
CA LEU A 494 -2.02 -11.05 -32.92
C LEU A 494 -0.56 -11.54 -33.03
N PRO A 495 0.42 -10.64 -33.14
CA PRO A 495 1.82 -11.03 -33.10
C PRO A 495 2.09 -11.77 -31.79
N SER A 496 2.75 -12.93 -31.88
CA SER A 496 3.04 -13.79 -30.73
C SER A 496 4.44 -13.59 -30.15
N ARG A 497 5.32 -12.88 -30.88
CA ARG A 497 6.74 -12.77 -30.59
C ARG A 497 7.24 -11.35 -30.83
N THR A 498 8.16 -10.91 -29.98
CA THR A 498 8.90 -9.65 -30.12
C THR A 498 10.36 -9.85 -29.73
N ASP A 499 11.26 -9.03 -30.29
CA ASP A 499 12.68 -9.03 -29.93
C ASP A 499 12.92 -8.56 -28.48
N PHE A 500 11.94 -7.86 -27.90
CA PHE A 500 11.97 -7.40 -26.52
C PHE A 500 11.62 -8.53 -25.55
N LYS A 501 12.65 -9.13 -24.94
CA LYS A 501 12.51 -10.17 -23.90
C LYS A 501 12.76 -9.57 -22.52
N ILE A 502 11.88 -9.88 -21.56
CA ILE A 502 11.87 -9.25 -20.24
C ILE A 502 12.22 -10.28 -19.16
N PRO A 503 13.33 -10.10 -18.43
CA PRO A 503 13.60 -10.88 -17.22
C PRO A 503 12.68 -10.43 -16.07
N ILE A 504 12.13 -11.39 -15.34
CA ILE A 504 11.22 -11.20 -14.19
C ILE A 504 11.68 -12.11 -13.06
N ILE A 505 11.58 -11.65 -11.81
CA ILE A 505 11.80 -12.51 -10.63
C ILE A 505 10.49 -12.72 -9.90
N LEU A 506 10.26 -13.94 -9.45
CA LEU A 506 9.17 -14.32 -8.56
C LEU A 506 9.70 -14.67 -7.19
N ILE A 507 8.99 -14.23 -6.16
CA ILE A 507 9.28 -14.52 -4.76
C ILE A 507 8.04 -15.09 -4.11
N PHE A 508 8.16 -16.27 -3.51
CA PHE A 508 7.06 -16.92 -2.82
C PHE A 508 7.13 -16.63 -1.32
N HIS A 509 6.05 -16.15 -0.71
CA HIS A 509 5.95 -16.01 0.73
C HIS A 509 4.84 -16.87 1.30
N LYS A 510 5.13 -17.52 2.42
CA LYS A 510 4.15 -18.25 3.22
C LYS A 510 3.87 -17.52 4.54
N PRO A 511 2.59 -17.43 4.97
CA PRO A 511 2.29 -17.04 6.34
C PRO A 511 2.87 -18.04 7.32
N GLN A 512 3.64 -17.56 8.30
CA GLN A 512 4.12 -18.37 9.42
C GLN A 512 3.17 -18.18 10.61
N GLY A 513 2.72 -19.28 11.23
CA GLY A 513 2.20 -19.26 12.60
C GLY A 513 0.69 -19.08 12.83
N CYS A 514 -0.17 -19.02 11.81
CA CYS A 514 -1.62 -18.93 12.02
C CYS A 514 -2.33 -20.28 11.83
N LYS A 515 -2.93 -20.83 12.91
CA LYS A 515 -3.71 -22.08 12.89
C LYS A 515 -4.93 -22.04 11.94
N ASN A 516 -5.41 -20.83 11.59
CA ASN A 516 -6.51 -20.59 10.65
C ASN A 516 -6.06 -19.85 9.38
N SER A 517 -4.84 -20.10 8.88
CA SER A 517 -4.34 -19.46 7.65
C SER A 517 -5.03 -20.02 6.39
N LEU A 518 -6.33 -19.79 6.25
CA LEU A 518 -7.07 -19.93 5.00
C LEU A 518 -6.63 -18.85 3.97
N GLY A 519 -5.87 -17.85 4.41
CA GLY A 519 -5.45 -16.70 3.61
C GLY A 519 -4.09 -16.87 2.94
N GLY A 520 -4.12 -17.42 1.73
CA GLY A 520 -3.37 -16.92 0.56
C GLY A 520 -1.85 -17.05 0.57
N ILE A 521 -1.36 -17.94 -0.29
CA ILE A 521 -0.04 -17.81 -0.93
C ILE A 521 0.14 -16.36 -1.36
N ARG A 522 1.31 -15.79 -1.03
CA ARG A 522 1.72 -14.48 -1.53
C ARG A 522 2.84 -14.67 -2.52
N VAL A 523 2.68 -14.08 -3.69
CA VAL A 523 3.71 -14.08 -4.71
C VAL A 523 4.06 -12.64 -5.01
N ASP A 524 5.30 -12.26 -4.73
CA ASP A 524 5.83 -10.98 -5.15
C ASP A 524 6.49 -11.20 -6.51
N PHE A 525 6.15 -10.40 -7.51
CA PHE A 525 6.88 -10.39 -8.76
C PHE A 525 7.61 -9.07 -8.92
N LEU A 526 8.81 -9.16 -9.48
CA LEU A 526 9.66 -8.01 -9.71
C LEU A 526 9.86 -7.79 -11.19
N CYS A 527 9.75 -6.54 -11.60
CA CYS A 527 9.95 -6.17 -13.00
C CYS A 527 10.63 -4.80 -13.11
N PRO A 528 11.27 -4.50 -14.25
CA PRO A 528 11.84 -3.17 -14.50
C PRO A 528 10.77 -2.07 -14.48
N THR A 529 11.14 -0.89 -13.98
CA THR A 529 10.24 0.29 -13.88
C THR A 529 9.59 0.64 -15.21
N SER A 530 10.35 0.55 -16.31
CA SER A 530 9.88 0.91 -17.64
C SER A 530 8.71 0.06 -18.14
N VAL A 531 8.63 -1.23 -17.76
CA VAL A 531 7.62 -2.19 -18.25
C VAL A 531 6.52 -2.47 -17.22
N SER A 532 6.72 -2.07 -15.97
CA SER A 532 5.80 -2.30 -14.85
C SER A 532 4.32 -1.95 -15.15
N TYR A 533 4.07 -0.87 -15.88
CA TYR A 533 2.71 -0.47 -16.26
C TYR A 533 2.02 -1.45 -17.22
N ASP A 534 2.77 -2.07 -18.14
CA ASP A 534 2.20 -3.01 -19.10
C ASP A 534 1.79 -4.32 -18.43
N PHE A 535 2.61 -4.81 -17.48
CA PHE A 535 2.23 -5.94 -16.63
C PHE A 535 1.02 -5.60 -15.77
N TRP A 536 0.99 -4.41 -15.17
CA TRP A 536 -0.14 -3.98 -14.37
C TRP A 536 -1.45 -4.03 -15.16
N LEU A 537 -1.46 -3.47 -16.38
CA LEU A 537 -2.63 -3.53 -17.26
C LEU A 537 -3.00 -4.97 -17.63
N ALA A 538 -2.04 -5.83 -17.95
CA ALA A 538 -2.30 -7.23 -18.27
C ALA A 538 -3.00 -7.97 -17.12
N PHE A 539 -2.59 -7.74 -15.85
CA PHE A 539 -3.29 -8.28 -14.69
C PHE A 539 -4.73 -7.74 -14.55
N GLN A 540 -4.97 -6.48 -14.88
CA GLN A 540 -6.32 -5.91 -14.85
C GLN A 540 -7.20 -6.52 -15.95
N PHE A 541 -6.67 -6.73 -17.16
CA PHE A 541 -7.38 -7.42 -18.25
C PHE A 541 -7.66 -8.89 -17.93
N ALA A 542 -6.77 -9.54 -17.20
CA ALA A 542 -6.99 -10.89 -16.65
C ALA A 542 -8.06 -10.94 -15.54
N LYS A 543 -8.68 -9.80 -15.19
CA LYS A 543 -9.69 -9.63 -14.12
C LYS A 543 -9.14 -9.78 -12.69
N CYS A 544 -7.84 -9.61 -12.49
CA CYS A 544 -7.27 -9.55 -11.14
C CYS A 544 -7.65 -8.22 -10.47
N ARG A 545 -8.25 -8.27 -9.27
CA ARG A 545 -8.67 -7.05 -8.58
C ARG A 545 -7.46 -6.31 -8.01
N ALA A 546 -7.43 -4.98 -8.11
CA ALA A 546 -6.43 -4.16 -7.43
C ALA A 546 -6.86 -3.78 -6.01
N ILE A 547 -5.90 -3.74 -5.08
CA ILE A 547 -6.07 -3.27 -3.70
C ILE A 547 -5.23 -2.01 -3.46
N GLY A 548 -5.74 -1.12 -2.59
CA GLY A 548 -5.00 0.02 -2.05
C GLY A 548 -4.41 -0.28 -0.67
N LEU A 549 -3.51 0.58 -0.19
CA LEU A 549 -2.70 0.37 1.02
C LEU A 549 -3.52 -0.08 2.24
N LYS A 550 -4.65 0.56 2.53
CA LYS A 550 -5.46 0.25 3.73
C LYS A 550 -6.10 -1.15 3.69
N ASN A 551 -6.55 -1.57 2.51
CA ASN A 551 -7.13 -2.90 2.33
C ASN A 551 -6.04 -3.98 2.38
N TRP A 552 -4.82 -3.65 1.91
CA TRP A 552 -3.66 -4.52 2.01
C TRP A 552 -3.20 -4.71 3.47
N GLU A 553 -3.10 -3.63 4.24
CA GLU A 553 -2.81 -3.67 5.68
C GLU A 553 -3.81 -4.57 6.42
N HIS A 554 -5.10 -4.47 6.06
CA HIS A 554 -6.12 -5.32 6.63
C HIS A 554 -5.95 -6.80 6.24
N LEU A 555 -5.59 -7.11 4.99
CA LEU A 555 -5.29 -8.49 4.60
C LEU A 555 -4.07 -9.04 5.34
N ASN A 556 -3.06 -8.21 5.60
CA ASN A 556 -1.92 -8.60 6.43
C ASN A 556 -2.34 -8.89 7.85
N PHE A 557 -3.16 -8.01 8.42
CA PHE A 557 -3.72 -8.18 9.75
C PHE A 557 -4.48 -9.51 9.87
N GLU A 558 -5.38 -9.84 8.93
CA GLU A 558 -6.14 -11.11 8.94
C GLU A 558 -5.24 -12.34 8.81
N ASN A 559 -4.08 -12.20 8.16
CA ASN A 559 -3.10 -13.27 7.98
C ASN A 559 -2.05 -13.33 9.12
N GLY A 560 -2.13 -12.44 10.12
CA GLY A 560 -1.16 -12.36 11.21
C GLY A 560 0.21 -11.79 10.83
N PHE A 561 0.31 -11.08 9.69
CA PHE A 561 1.54 -10.38 9.31
C PHE A 561 1.56 -8.96 9.87
N TYR A 562 2.73 -8.53 10.32
CA TYR A 562 2.92 -7.17 10.80
C TYR A 562 3.13 -6.15 9.68
N ASN A 563 2.50 -4.98 9.81
CA ASN A 563 2.61 -3.84 8.90
C ASN A 563 3.55 -2.77 9.44
N PHE A 564 4.65 -2.54 8.74
CA PHE A 564 5.52 -1.38 8.96
C PHE A 564 4.98 -0.17 8.16
N PRO A 565 4.88 1.05 8.74
CA PRO A 565 5.40 1.47 10.06
C PRO A 565 4.42 1.35 11.23
N ASN A 566 3.11 1.27 10.97
CA ASN A 566 2.04 1.49 11.97
C ASN A 566 2.11 0.54 13.19
N GLU A 567 2.59 -0.68 13.01
CA GLU A 567 2.59 -1.71 14.06
C GLU A 567 3.94 -1.81 14.81
N PHE A 568 4.97 -1.13 14.33
CA PHE A 568 6.33 -1.12 14.89
C PHE A 568 6.62 0.21 15.61
N ILE A 569 6.06 0.38 16.82
CA ILE A 569 6.10 1.65 17.56
C ILE A 569 7.52 2.03 17.99
N ASP A 570 8.39 1.07 18.29
CA ASP A 570 9.75 1.37 18.75
C ASP A 570 10.63 1.98 17.67
N SER A 571 10.32 1.68 16.39
CA SER A 571 11.00 2.29 15.26
C SER A 571 10.79 3.80 15.27
N PHE A 572 11.84 4.55 14.94
CA PHE A 572 11.75 5.99 14.72
C PHE A 572 10.59 6.37 13.78
N ALA A 573 10.37 5.57 12.72
CA ALA A 573 9.27 5.78 11.79
C ALA A 573 7.90 5.56 12.45
N GLY A 574 7.77 4.52 13.28
CA GLY A 574 6.56 4.23 14.03
C GLY A 574 6.23 5.32 15.05
N LYS A 575 7.20 5.79 15.83
CA LYS A 575 7.03 6.92 16.78
C LYS A 575 6.56 8.18 16.08
N ARG A 576 7.18 8.51 14.94
CA ARG A 576 6.80 9.68 14.15
C ARG A 576 5.37 9.57 13.63
N GLN A 577 5.01 8.42 13.09
CA GLN A 577 3.66 8.21 12.57
C GLN A 577 2.61 8.21 13.67
N LEU A 578 2.92 7.63 14.83
CA LEU A 578 2.05 7.68 16.00
C LEU A 578 1.89 9.12 16.52
N LYS A 579 2.96 9.92 16.51
CA LYS A 579 2.89 11.35 16.83
C LYS A 579 2.00 12.11 15.85
N GLU A 580 2.14 11.85 14.54
CA GLU A 580 1.26 12.44 13.51
C GLU A 580 -0.20 12.02 13.73
N GLU A 581 -0.46 10.76 14.10
CA GLU A 581 -1.81 10.29 14.46
C GLU A 581 -2.35 10.99 15.71
N ILE A 582 -1.52 11.17 16.75
CA ILE A 582 -1.90 11.90 17.98
C ILE A 582 -2.16 13.36 17.66
N GLU A 583 -1.28 14.06 16.93
CA GLU A 583 -1.47 15.45 16.53
C GLU A 583 -2.75 15.61 15.71
N LEU A 584 -3.05 14.67 14.81
CA LEU A 584 -4.33 14.66 14.11
C LEU A 584 -5.51 14.49 15.08
N ILE A 585 -5.39 13.64 16.10
CA ILE A 585 -6.43 13.45 17.12
C ILE A 585 -6.57 14.70 17.98
N GLU A 586 -5.47 15.33 18.41
CA GLU A 586 -5.42 16.52 19.24
C GLU A 586 -5.88 17.76 18.50
N VAL A 587 -5.45 17.98 17.26
CA VAL A 587 -5.98 19.05 16.40
C VAL A 587 -7.47 18.84 16.22
N ASN A 588 -7.91 17.59 15.98
CA ASN A 588 -9.33 17.30 15.95
C ASN A 588 -10.00 17.59 17.30
N PHE A 589 -9.36 17.30 18.43
CA PHE A 589 -9.90 17.51 19.78
C PHE A 589 -9.96 18.99 20.17
N ILE A 590 -8.93 19.79 19.88
CA ILE A 590 -8.85 21.23 20.10
C ILE A 590 -9.81 21.96 19.16
N PHE A 591 -9.90 21.55 17.89
CA PHE A 591 -10.95 22.05 17.00
C PHE A 591 -12.33 21.71 17.55
N ASN A 592 -12.56 20.52 18.12
CA ASN A 592 -13.83 20.15 18.76
C ASN A 592 -14.11 20.88 20.10
N ILE A 593 -13.13 21.60 20.69
CA ILE A 593 -13.29 22.36 21.94
C ILE A 593 -13.53 23.85 21.65
N PHE A 594 -12.82 24.40 20.67
CA PHE A 594 -12.90 25.84 20.33
C PHE A 594 -13.94 26.15 19.24
N PHE A 595 -14.35 25.15 18.46
CA PHE A 595 -15.47 25.20 17.54
C PHE A 595 -16.45 24.13 17.95
#